data_AF-A0A921GYA9-F1
#
_entry.id   AF-A0A921GYA9-F1
#
_cell.length_a   1.000
_cell.length_b   1.000
_cell.length_c   1.000
_cell.angle_alpha   90.00
_cell.angle_beta   90.00
_cell.angle_gamma   90.00
#
_symmetry.space_group_name_H-M   'P 1'
#
loop_
_entity.id
_entity.type
_entity.pdbx_description
1 polymer ?
#
loop_
_entity_poly.entity_id
_entity_poly.type
_entity_poly.pdbx_seq_one_letter_code
_entity_poly.pdbx_strand_id
1 'polypeptide(L)'
;MIRLQTNMSNQLDQTYRSEDISNFKKLEVGVNELYKILKKHQQDDEVKHDSKQVSHGNTTVDKMLIYQMSRIRNLVLGSDVDSLKEVKDARVDNDGNEYPILSERLNAQYDKMTSRIDDVEKRFIEINFDEYEPDKTGQIPITSKLQHALNRLKDAKGGVLHIKNGDYLMNGRVAVYSNTEIKMENNVTLYRGWSGGFFDIGHKNDAYHGYEGVHNVQISGGTLDSNYENIDKFPTTEMNFVQLRHND
;
A
#
# COMPACT_ATOMS: atom_id res chain seq x y z
N MET A 1 21.50 1.41 -22.44
CA MET A 1 22.89 0.94 -22.56
C MET A 1 23.81 2.14 -22.36
N ILE A 2 24.76 2.05 -21.42
CA ILE A 2 25.67 3.17 -21.10
C ILE A 2 26.62 3.39 -22.28
N ARG A 3 26.78 4.65 -22.69
CA ARG A 3 27.70 5.04 -23.77
C ARG A 3 28.75 6.00 -23.21
N LEU A 4 29.98 5.53 -23.19
CA LEU A 4 31.15 6.30 -22.78
C LEU A 4 31.70 7.07 -23.98
N GLN A 5 32.23 8.26 -23.72
CA GLN A 5 33.02 9.00 -24.69
C GLN A 5 34.37 8.30 -24.84
N THR A 6 34.57 7.58 -25.94
CA THR A 6 35.81 6.83 -26.19
C THR A 6 36.81 7.58 -27.06
N ASN A 7 36.36 8.62 -27.78
CA ASN A 7 37.22 9.53 -28.54
C ASN A 7 37.23 10.89 -27.86
N MET A 8 38.13 11.06 -26.90
CA MET A 8 38.25 12.27 -26.09
C MET A 8 39.08 13.34 -26.80
N SER A 9 39.03 14.56 -26.27
CA SER A 9 39.94 15.64 -26.63
C SER A 9 41.39 15.15 -26.61
N ASN A 10 42.16 15.47 -27.64
CA ASN A 10 43.59 15.16 -27.69
C ASN A 10 44.45 16.22 -26.96
N GLN A 11 43.82 17.24 -26.39
CA GLN A 11 44.44 18.28 -25.58
C GLN A 11 44.05 18.11 -24.11
N LEU A 12 45.04 18.17 -23.21
CA LEU A 12 44.81 18.07 -21.76
C LEU A 12 44.27 19.39 -21.20
N ASP A 13 42.99 19.64 -21.46
CA ASP A 13 42.29 20.87 -21.11
C ASP A 13 41.01 20.61 -20.30
N GLN A 14 40.18 21.65 -20.11
CA GLN A 14 38.91 21.51 -19.41
C GLN A 14 37.92 20.60 -20.16
N THR A 15 38.04 20.50 -21.48
CA THR A 15 37.22 19.61 -22.31
C THR A 15 37.52 18.15 -21.97
N TYR A 16 38.81 17.77 -22.02
CA TYR A 16 39.25 16.41 -21.65
C TYR A 16 38.82 16.04 -20.24
N ARG A 17 39.05 16.94 -19.27
CA ARG A 17 38.64 16.75 -17.87
C ARG A 17 37.12 16.54 -17.73
N SER A 18 36.32 17.30 -18.49
CA SER A 18 34.86 17.19 -18.43
C SER A 18 34.34 15.90 -19.04
N GLU A 19 34.96 15.44 -20.13
CA GLU A 19 34.67 14.14 -20.76
C GLU A 19 34.97 12.98 -19.81
N ASP A 20 36.10 13.04 -19.09
CA ASP A 20 36.49 12.02 -18.10
C ASP A 20 35.50 11.98 -16.94
N ILE A 21 35.19 13.13 -16.33
CA ILE A 21 34.22 13.21 -15.23
C ILE A 21 32.86 12.68 -15.67
N SER A 22 32.44 13.00 -16.90
CA SER A 22 31.19 12.50 -17.47
C SER A 22 31.20 10.97 -17.59
N ASN A 23 32.30 10.38 -18.07
CA ASN A 23 32.47 8.93 -18.15
C ASN A 23 32.45 8.26 -16.77
N PHE A 24 33.18 8.78 -15.79
CA PHE A 24 33.21 8.20 -14.44
C PHE A 24 31.85 8.26 -13.76
N LYS A 25 31.12 9.37 -13.88
CA LYS A 25 29.75 9.47 -13.35
C LYS A 25 28.81 8.45 -13.99
N LYS A 26 28.89 8.27 -15.32
CA LYS A 26 28.10 7.27 -16.04
C LYS A 26 28.42 5.85 -15.58
N LEU A 27 29.70 5.56 -15.35
CA LEU A 27 30.15 4.26 -14.83
C LEU A 27 29.64 4.00 -13.41
N GLU A 28 29.78 4.98 -12.52
CA GLU A 28 29.30 4.88 -11.14
C GLU A 28 27.80 4.59 -11.09
N VAL A 29 27.00 5.37 -11.82
CA VAL A 29 25.55 5.14 -11.94
C VAL A 29 25.26 3.73 -12.47
N GLY A 30 25.97 3.31 -13.51
CA GLY A 30 25.80 1.98 -14.10
C GLY A 30 26.10 0.83 -13.15
N VAL A 31 27.20 0.93 -12.41
CA VAL A 31 27.61 -0.09 -11.43
C VAL A 31 26.62 -0.14 -10.27
N ASN A 32 26.20 1.02 -9.75
CA ASN A 32 25.23 1.09 -8.66
C ASN A 32 23.87 0.51 -9.07
N GLU A 33 23.37 0.81 -10.28
CA GLU A 33 22.14 0.21 -10.79
C GLU A 33 22.29 -1.30 -11.01
N LEU A 34 23.43 -1.78 -11.50
CA LEU A 34 23.67 -3.22 -11.62
C LEU A 34 23.64 -3.92 -10.26
N TYR A 35 24.30 -3.36 -9.24
CA TYR A 35 24.25 -3.90 -7.88
C TYR A 35 22.83 -3.93 -7.32
N LYS A 36 22.06 -2.86 -7.55
CA LYS A 36 20.66 -2.78 -7.13
C LYS A 36 19.81 -3.86 -7.80
N ILE A 37 19.96 -4.04 -9.11
CA ILE A 37 19.24 -5.08 -9.87
C ILE A 37 19.63 -6.48 -9.39
N LEU A 38 20.93 -6.75 -9.18
CA LEU A 38 21.40 -8.05 -8.70
C LEU A 38 20.90 -8.34 -7.29
N LYS A 39 20.94 -7.37 -6.38
CA LYS A 39 20.43 -7.53 -5.02
C LYS A 39 18.93 -7.81 -5.02
N LYS A 40 18.16 -7.04 -5.81
CA LYS A 40 16.72 -7.25 -5.97
C LYS A 40 16.43 -8.64 -6.52
N HIS A 41 17.13 -9.05 -7.58
CA HIS A 41 17.02 -10.40 -8.14
C HIS A 41 17.37 -11.49 -7.13
N GLN A 42 18.33 -11.25 -6.23
CA GLN A 42 18.72 -12.23 -5.22
C GLN A 42 17.76 -12.30 -4.03
N GLN A 43 17.10 -11.21 -3.65
CA GLN A 43 16.37 -11.11 -2.38
C GLN A 43 14.87 -10.91 -2.56
N ASP A 44 14.45 -10.05 -3.49
CA ASP A 44 13.11 -9.45 -3.47
C ASP A 44 12.20 -9.95 -4.60
N ASP A 45 12.76 -10.38 -5.74
CA ASP A 45 11.96 -10.88 -6.86
C ASP A 45 11.20 -12.17 -6.47
N GLU A 46 9.86 -12.17 -6.52
CA GLU A 46 9.07 -13.34 -6.10
C GLU A 46 9.28 -14.57 -7.00
N VAL A 47 9.48 -14.37 -8.31
CA VAL A 47 9.72 -15.43 -9.30
C VAL A 47 10.97 -15.10 -10.12
N LYS A 48 12.10 -15.71 -9.76
CA LYS A 48 13.44 -15.41 -10.33
C LYS A 48 13.79 -16.30 -11.53
N HIS A 49 13.36 -17.55 -11.48
CA HIS A 49 13.74 -18.58 -12.43
C HIS A 49 12.55 -19.47 -12.76
N ASP A 50 12.52 -19.96 -13.99
CA ASP A 50 11.68 -21.10 -14.35
C ASP A 50 12.31 -22.38 -13.76
N SER A 51 11.49 -23.32 -13.30
CA SER A 51 11.95 -24.63 -12.80
C SER A 51 12.82 -25.42 -13.81
N LYS A 52 12.75 -25.09 -15.11
CA LYS A 52 13.63 -25.62 -16.17
C LYS A 52 15.08 -25.14 -16.05
N GLN A 53 15.31 -24.01 -15.40
CA GLN A 53 16.63 -23.43 -15.17
C GLN A 53 17.31 -24.00 -13.91
N VAL A 54 16.58 -24.78 -13.11
CA VAL A 54 17.09 -25.41 -11.88
C VAL A 54 17.44 -26.86 -12.16
N SER A 55 18.72 -27.21 -11.98
CA SER A 55 19.21 -28.58 -12.15
C SER A 55 18.76 -29.49 -11.00
N HIS A 56 18.54 -30.77 -11.31
CA HIS A 56 18.25 -31.82 -10.35
C HIS A 56 18.92 -33.12 -10.81
N GLY A 57 20.11 -33.42 -10.27
CA GLY A 57 20.95 -34.51 -10.75
C GLY A 57 21.30 -34.32 -12.25
N ASN A 58 20.99 -35.33 -13.07
CA ASN A 58 21.19 -35.30 -14.52
C ASN A 58 19.99 -34.72 -15.31
N THR A 59 19.03 -34.08 -14.64
CA THR A 59 17.84 -33.48 -15.25
C THR A 59 17.57 -32.09 -14.66
N THR A 60 16.36 -31.55 -14.88
CA THR A 60 15.88 -30.28 -14.31
C THR A 60 14.71 -30.54 -13.35
N VAL A 61 14.43 -29.58 -12.46
CA VAL A 61 13.28 -29.67 -11.53
C VAL A 61 11.97 -29.80 -12.30
N ASP A 62 11.77 -29.02 -13.37
CA ASP A 62 10.62 -29.11 -14.27
C ASP A 62 10.35 -30.55 -14.75
N LYS A 63 11.38 -31.17 -15.34
CA LYS A 63 11.27 -32.55 -15.86
C LYS A 63 10.98 -33.56 -14.75
N MET A 64 11.54 -33.35 -13.56
CA MET A 64 11.31 -34.22 -12.42
C MET A 64 9.87 -34.10 -11.89
N LEU A 65 9.32 -32.88 -11.82
CA LEU A 65 7.92 -32.65 -11.46
C LEU A 65 6.97 -33.30 -12.47
N ILE A 66 7.22 -33.16 -13.77
CA ILE A 66 6.44 -33.81 -14.83
C ILE A 66 6.52 -35.34 -14.72
N TYR A 67 7.71 -35.88 -14.49
CA TYR A 67 7.94 -37.32 -14.32
C TYR A 67 7.18 -37.87 -13.10
N GLN A 68 7.27 -37.21 -11.95
CA GLN A 68 6.57 -37.62 -10.74
C GLN A 68 5.06 -37.51 -10.90
N MET A 69 4.56 -36.41 -11.48
CA MET A 69 3.12 -36.25 -11.78
C MET A 69 2.62 -37.35 -12.72
N SER A 70 3.40 -37.73 -13.73
CA SER A 70 3.05 -38.83 -14.64
C SER A 70 3.03 -40.19 -13.93
N ARG A 71 3.96 -40.44 -12.99
CA ARG A 71 3.93 -41.64 -12.15
C ARG A 71 2.70 -41.67 -11.25
N ILE A 72 2.37 -40.56 -10.59
CA ILE A 72 1.18 -40.42 -9.75
C ILE A 72 -0.07 -40.70 -10.58
N ARG A 73 -0.23 -40.05 -11.74
CA ARG A 73 -1.35 -40.31 -12.66
C ARG A 73 -1.45 -41.78 -13.08
N ASN A 74 -0.33 -42.42 -13.42
CA ASN A 74 -0.34 -43.84 -13.76
C ASN A 74 -0.72 -44.74 -12.57
N LEU A 75 -0.37 -44.37 -11.34
CA LEU A 75 -0.78 -45.10 -10.14
C LEU A 75 -2.27 -44.89 -9.81
N VAL A 76 -2.78 -43.69 -10.06
CA VAL A 76 -4.19 -43.31 -9.83
C VAL A 76 -5.11 -43.90 -10.91
N LEU A 77 -4.73 -43.79 -12.19
CA LEU A 77 -5.54 -44.17 -13.37
C LEU A 77 -5.19 -45.55 -13.95
N GLY A 78 -4.18 -46.23 -13.41
CA GLY A 78 -3.74 -47.54 -13.90
C GLY A 78 -4.81 -48.61 -13.66
N SER A 79 -5.45 -49.05 -14.75
CA SER A 79 -6.34 -50.20 -15.01
C SER A 79 -7.23 -50.79 -13.89
N ASP A 80 -7.50 -50.08 -12.81
CA ASP A 80 -8.57 -50.41 -11.89
C ASP A 80 -9.79 -49.58 -12.25
N VAL A 81 -10.94 -50.25 -12.36
CA VAL A 81 -12.24 -49.69 -12.77
C VAL A 81 -12.82 -48.75 -11.69
N ASP A 82 -12.10 -48.53 -10.59
CA ASP A 82 -12.58 -47.86 -9.38
C ASP A 82 -12.02 -46.45 -9.18
N SER A 83 -12.93 -45.47 -9.13
CA SER A 83 -12.67 -44.04 -8.88
C SER A 83 -12.12 -43.71 -7.48
N LEU A 84 -11.93 -44.69 -6.61
CA LEU A 84 -11.51 -44.49 -5.21
C LEU A 84 -10.07 -43.97 -5.08
N LYS A 85 -9.19 -44.30 -6.04
CA LYS A 85 -7.80 -43.81 -6.05
C LYS A 85 -7.72 -42.32 -6.33
N GLU A 86 -8.57 -41.82 -7.24
CA GLU A 86 -8.68 -40.39 -7.55
C GLU A 86 -9.22 -39.61 -6.34
N VAL A 87 -10.22 -40.15 -5.64
CA VAL A 87 -10.74 -39.55 -4.40
C VAL A 87 -9.70 -39.56 -3.27
N LYS A 88 -8.77 -40.53 -3.26
CA LYS A 88 -7.66 -40.54 -2.30
C LYS A 88 -6.59 -39.51 -2.67
N ASP A 89 -6.26 -39.39 -3.95
CA ASP A 89 -5.32 -38.38 -4.45
C ASP A 89 -5.82 -36.95 -4.18
N ALA A 90 -7.12 -36.71 -4.40
CA ALA A 90 -7.76 -35.41 -4.16
C ALA A 90 -7.79 -34.97 -2.68
N ARG A 91 -7.49 -35.87 -1.73
CA ARG A 91 -7.38 -35.55 -0.30
C ARG A 91 -6.07 -34.84 0.05
N VAL A 92 -5.12 -34.73 -0.86
CA VAL A 92 -3.91 -33.94 -0.65
C VAL A 92 -4.17 -32.51 -1.14
N ASP A 93 -3.90 -31.51 -0.30
CA ASP A 93 -4.01 -30.11 -0.70
C ASP A 93 -2.78 -29.60 -1.46
N ASN A 94 -2.81 -28.35 -1.92
CA ASN A 94 -1.71 -27.75 -2.67
C ASN A 94 -0.44 -27.51 -1.83
N ASP A 95 -0.56 -27.56 -0.50
CA ASP A 95 0.55 -27.43 0.45
C ASP A 95 1.15 -28.81 0.79
N GLY A 96 0.56 -29.89 0.26
CA GLY A 96 1.00 -31.28 0.44
C GLY A 96 0.44 -31.97 1.68
N ASN A 97 -0.57 -31.39 2.35
CA ASN A 97 -1.19 -32.01 3.52
C ASN A 97 -2.26 -33.03 3.11
N GLU A 98 -2.19 -34.24 3.65
CA GLU A 98 -3.19 -35.29 3.45
C GLU A 98 -4.31 -35.18 4.50
N TYR A 99 -5.57 -35.28 4.05
CA TYR A 99 -6.75 -35.27 4.92
C TYR A 99 -7.43 -36.65 4.96
N PRO A 100 -8.05 -37.05 6.09
CA PRO A 100 -8.75 -38.32 6.23
C PRO A 100 -9.80 -38.58 5.14
N ILE A 101 -10.60 -37.56 4.80
CA ILE A 101 -11.64 -37.61 3.76
C ILE A 101 -11.64 -36.33 2.91
N LEU A 102 -12.13 -36.44 1.67
CA LEU A 102 -12.11 -35.34 0.71
C LEU A 102 -12.91 -34.12 1.18
N SER A 103 -14.03 -34.34 1.90
CA SER A 103 -14.85 -33.24 2.42
C SER A 103 -14.12 -32.38 3.45
N GLU A 104 -13.25 -32.96 4.27
CA GLU A 104 -12.46 -32.20 5.25
C GLU A 104 -11.43 -31.31 4.53
N ARG A 105 -10.76 -31.84 3.50
CA ARG A 105 -9.87 -31.06 2.63
C ARG A 105 -10.61 -29.90 1.94
N LEU A 106 -11.82 -30.15 1.44
CA LEU A 106 -12.63 -29.13 0.78
C LEU A 106 -13.08 -28.05 1.76
N ASN A 107 -13.55 -28.43 2.94
CA ASN A 107 -13.94 -27.48 3.98
C ASN A 107 -12.75 -26.63 4.44
N ALA A 108 -11.60 -27.24 4.73
CA ALA A 108 -10.40 -26.51 5.14
C ALA A 108 -9.94 -25.49 4.08
N GLN A 109 -9.99 -25.86 2.79
CA GLN A 109 -9.66 -24.92 1.72
C GLN A 109 -10.70 -23.82 1.56
N TYR A 110 -11.98 -24.14 1.68
CA TYR A 110 -13.06 -23.15 1.64
C TYR A 110 -12.93 -22.16 2.79
N ASP A 111 -12.72 -22.63 4.02
CA ASP A 111 -12.54 -21.78 5.20
C ASP A 111 -11.31 -20.87 5.08
N LYS A 112 -10.18 -21.39 4.55
CA LYS A 112 -8.97 -20.60 4.26
C LYS A 112 -9.25 -19.52 3.21
N MET A 113 -10.07 -19.81 2.20
CA MET A 113 -10.46 -18.84 1.17
C MET A 113 -11.40 -17.78 1.72
N THR A 114 -12.46 -18.18 2.43
CA THR A 114 -13.42 -17.27 3.07
C THR A 114 -12.72 -16.35 4.07
N SER A 115 -11.83 -16.89 4.93
CA SER A 115 -11.05 -16.09 5.87
C SER A 115 -10.15 -15.06 5.18
N ARG A 116 -9.60 -15.40 4.00
CA ARG A 116 -8.82 -14.45 3.19
C ARG A 116 -9.69 -13.37 2.58
N ILE A 117 -10.88 -13.71 2.08
CA ILE A 117 -11.84 -12.75 1.55
C ILE A 117 -12.27 -11.79 2.67
N ASP A 118 -12.64 -12.32 3.83
CA ASP A 118 -13.00 -11.52 5.01
C ASP A 118 -11.86 -10.58 5.46
N ASP A 119 -10.59 -11.03 5.43
CA ASP A 119 -9.43 -10.18 5.73
C ASP A 119 -9.26 -9.06 4.68
N VAL A 120 -9.48 -9.37 3.40
CA VAL A 120 -9.41 -8.37 2.31
C VAL A 120 -10.55 -7.36 2.44
N GLU A 121 -11.77 -7.80 2.72
CA GLU A 121 -12.91 -6.91 2.94
C GLU A 121 -12.70 -6.02 4.18
N LYS A 122 -12.14 -6.57 5.27
CA LYS A 122 -11.78 -5.79 6.47
C LYS A 122 -10.67 -4.77 6.24
N ARG A 123 -9.80 -4.95 5.24
CA ARG A 123 -8.72 -4.00 4.93
C ARG A 123 -9.20 -2.71 4.25
N PHE A 124 -10.43 -2.67 3.74
CA PHE A 124 -11.05 -1.46 3.22
C PHE A 124 -12.31 -1.16 4.02
N ILE A 125 -12.14 -0.50 5.17
CA ILE A 125 -13.30 -0.02 5.92
C ILE A 125 -13.79 1.31 5.34
N GLU A 126 -15.10 1.45 5.23
CA GLU A 126 -15.76 2.72 4.96
C GLU A 126 -16.47 3.16 6.22
N ILE A 127 -16.20 4.39 6.67
CA ILE A 127 -16.83 5.00 7.84
C ILE A 127 -17.72 6.12 7.36
N ASN A 128 -19.00 6.09 7.74
CA ASN A 128 -19.87 7.26 7.58
C ASN A 128 -19.76 8.13 8.83
N PHE A 129 -19.35 9.39 8.68
CA PHE A 129 -19.10 10.28 9.82
C PHE A 129 -20.37 10.56 10.64
N ASP A 130 -21.56 10.35 10.07
CA ASP A 130 -22.84 10.44 10.80
C ASP A 130 -22.94 9.44 11.96
N GLU A 131 -22.19 8.33 11.94
CA GLU A 131 -22.09 7.37 13.05
C GLU A 131 -21.61 8.02 14.36
N TYR A 132 -20.93 9.17 14.27
CA TYR A 132 -20.43 9.93 15.41
C TYR A 132 -21.40 11.00 15.91
N GLU A 133 -22.59 11.12 15.30
CA GLU A 133 -23.57 12.15 15.59
C GLU A 133 -22.94 13.56 15.61
N PRO A 134 -22.23 13.98 14.54
CA PRO A 134 -21.56 15.28 14.52
C PRO A 134 -22.58 16.41 14.51
N ASP A 135 -22.22 17.56 15.09
CA ASP A 135 -22.98 18.78 14.88
C ASP A 135 -22.80 19.24 13.43
N LYS A 136 -23.91 19.32 12.70
CA LYS A 136 -23.97 19.73 11.28
C LYS A 136 -24.36 21.20 11.10
N THR A 137 -24.43 21.96 12.20
CA THR A 137 -24.87 23.36 12.20
C THR A 137 -23.72 24.36 12.29
N GLY A 138 -22.48 23.89 12.44
CA GLY A 138 -21.28 24.73 12.60
C GLY A 138 -21.19 25.42 13.96
N GLN A 139 -21.96 24.99 14.96
CA GLN A 139 -22.01 25.64 16.28
C GLN A 139 -21.13 24.95 17.32
N ILE A 140 -21.05 23.62 17.26
CA ILE A 140 -20.32 22.78 18.21
C ILE A 140 -19.13 22.13 17.49
N PRO A 141 -17.90 22.23 18.06
CA PRO A 141 -16.74 21.64 17.43
C PRO A 141 -16.80 20.11 17.28
N ILE A 142 -16.41 19.60 16.11
CA ILE A 142 -16.41 18.17 15.78
C ILE A 142 -15.03 17.51 15.80
N THR A 143 -13.97 18.27 16.07
CA THR A 143 -12.56 17.84 15.90
C THR A 143 -12.23 16.53 16.61
N SER A 144 -12.71 16.31 17.84
CA SER A 144 -12.47 15.05 18.58
C SER A 144 -13.15 13.85 17.93
N LYS A 145 -14.39 14.02 17.45
CA LYS A 145 -15.15 12.99 16.73
C LYS A 145 -14.47 12.65 15.40
N LEU A 146 -14.06 13.67 14.67
CA LEU A 146 -13.36 13.52 13.39
C LEU A 146 -12.02 12.80 13.57
N GLN A 147 -11.24 13.17 14.59
CA GLN A 147 -10.00 12.45 14.91
C GLN A 147 -10.26 10.98 15.27
N HIS A 148 -11.32 10.71 16.04
CA HIS A 148 -11.67 9.34 16.41
C HIS A 148 -12.06 8.48 15.20
N ALA A 149 -12.77 9.06 14.21
CA ALA A 149 -13.05 8.40 12.94
C ALA A 149 -11.76 8.07 12.16
N LEU A 150 -10.84 9.03 12.06
CA LEU A 150 -9.54 8.84 11.39
C LEU A 150 -8.64 7.82 12.10
N ASN A 151 -8.71 7.71 13.43
CA ASN A 151 -8.00 6.69 14.20
C ASN A 151 -8.50 5.28 13.86
N ARG A 152 -9.80 5.07 13.66
CA ARG A 152 -10.32 3.77 13.22
C ARG A 152 -9.80 3.38 11.85
N LEU A 153 -9.71 4.34 10.91
CA LEU A 153 -9.10 4.09 9.60
C LEU A 153 -7.63 3.70 9.74
N LYS A 154 -6.88 4.35 10.64
CA LYS A 154 -5.49 3.97 10.96
C LYS A 154 -5.40 2.54 11.48
N ASP A 155 -6.25 2.16 12.44
CA ASP A 155 -6.24 0.82 13.04
C ASP A 155 -6.58 -0.27 12.02
N ALA A 156 -7.44 0.05 11.05
CA ALA A 156 -7.76 -0.80 9.90
C ALA A 156 -6.70 -0.77 8.78
N LYS A 157 -5.64 0.03 8.93
CA LYS A 157 -4.55 0.24 7.95
C LYS A 157 -4.97 0.90 6.64
N GLY A 158 -6.10 1.60 6.65
CA GLY A 158 -6.62 2.35 5.52
C GLY A 158 -8.15 2.30 5.43
N GLY A 159 -8.71 3.14 4.56
CA GLY A 159 -10.14 3.17 4.30
C GLY A 159 -10.65 4.53 3.85
N VAL A 160 -11.97 4.64 3.77
CA VAL A 160 -12.67 5.85 3.30
C VAL A 160 -13.52 6.43 4.42
N LEU A 161 -13.36 7.71 4.72
CA LEU A 161 -14.26 8.48 5.57
C LEU A 161 -15.22 9.28 4.69
N HIS A 162 -16.52 9.03 4.83
CA HIS A 162 -17.57 9.80 4.17
C HIS A 162 -18.14 10.85 5.12
N ILE A 163 -18.15 12.11 4.70
CA ILE A 163 -18.72 13.24 5.41
C ILE A 163 -19.88 13.79 4.58
N LYS A 164 -21.10 13.68 5.11
CA LYS A 164 -22.30 14.16 4.44
C LYS A 164 -22.50 15.66 4.61
N ASN A 165 -23.32 16.26 3.74
CA ASN A 165 -23.68 17.68 3.75
C ASN A 165 -23.94 18.22 5.16
N GLY A 166 -23.44 19.42 5.41
CA GLY A 166 -23.54 20.08 6.70
C GLY A 166 -22.40 21.07 6.95
N ASP A 167 -22.60 21.90 7.96
CA ASP A 167 -21.64 22.88 8.42
C ASP A 167 -20.98 22.37 9.70
N TYR A 168 -19.65 22.35 9.74
CA TYR A 168 -18.90 21.67 10.79
C TYR A 168 -17.82 22.57 11.34
N LEU A 169 -17.87 22.85 12.65
CA LEU A 169 -16.86 23.68 13.30
C LEU A 169 -15.64 22.85 13.73
N MET A 170 -14.44 23.36 13.46
CA MET A 170 -13.17 22.73 13.83
C MET A 170 -12.45 23.57 14.88
N ASN A 171 -12.09 23.02 16.03
CA ASN A 171 -11.34 23.74 17.08
C ASN A 171 -9.89 23.27 17.24
N GLY A 172 -9.38 22.46 16.30
CA GLY A 172 -8.01 21.97 16.25
C GLY A 172 -7.71 21.27 14.93
N ARG A 173 -6.43 20.96 14.67
CA ARG A 173 -6.03 20.07 13.56
C ARG A 173 -6.42 18.63 13.87
N VAL A 174 -6.75 17.88 12.84
CA VAL A 174 -6.84 16.41 12.91
C VAL A 174 -5.70 15.78 12.11
N ALA A 175 -5.11 14.72 12.65
CA ALA A 175 -4.09 13.92 11.99
C ALA A 175 -4.75 12.92 11.03
N VAL A 176 -4.31 12.95 9.77
CA VAL A 176 -4.71 12.02 8.71
C VAL A 176 -3.57 11.02 8.48
N TYR A 177 -3.91 9.73 8.37
CA TYR A 177 -2.94 8.63 8.31
C TYR A 177 -2.85 8.01 6.91
N SER A 178 -1.88 7.12 6.70
CA SER A 178 -1.66 6.50 5.38
C SER A 178 -2.90 5.74 4.89
N ASN A 179 -3.04 5.61 3.57
CA ASN A 179 -4.13 4.87 2.91
C ASN A 179 -5.52 5.38 3.29
N THR A 180 -5.66 6.68 3.54
CA THR A 180 -6.92 7.31 3.96
C THR A 180 -7.49 8.18 2.85
N GLU A 181 -8.75 7.94 2.49
CA GLU A 181 -9.52 8.84 1.64
C GLU A 181 -10.61 9.54 2.47
N ILE A 182 -10.68 10.87 2.41
CA ILE A 182 -11.77 11.66 3.01
C ILE A 182 -12.64 12.16 1.85
N LYS A 183 -13.90 11.70 1.79
CA LYS A 183 -14.92 12.14 0.83
C LYS A 183 -15.93 13.02 1.51
N MET A 184 -15.93 14.29 1.14
CA MET A 184 -16.93 15.25 1.56
C MET A 184 -17.97 15.41 0.44
N GLU A 185 -19.25 15.39 0.78
CA GLU A 185 -20.29 15.81 -0.16
C GLU A 185 -20.13 17.30 -0.53
N ASN A 186 -20.71 17.73 -1.65
CA ASN A 186 -20.47 19.08 -2.20
C ASN A 186 -20.86 20.22 -1.26
N ASN A 187 -21.87 20.04 -0.40
CA ASN A 187 -22.35 21.07 0.54
C ASN A 187 -21.84 20.81 1.97
N VAL A 188 -20.66 20.22 2.10
CA VAL A 188 -19.92 20.18 3.37
C VAL A 188 -19.10 21.45 3.50
N THR A 189 -19.20 22.13 4.64
CA THR A 189 -18.30 23.23 4.99
C THR A 189 -17.60 22.91 6.30
N LEU A 190 -16.27 22.84 6.29
CA LEU A 190 -15.47 22.79 7.50
C LEU A 190 -15.05 24.21 7.87
N TYR A 191 -15.62 24.76 8.94
CA TYR A 191 -15.28 26.08 9.45
C TYR A 191 -14.11 26.02 10.43
N ARG A 192 -13.10 26.85 10.20
CA ARG A 192 -12.02 27.06 11.15
C ARG A 192 -12.52 27.85 12.37
N GLY A 193 -12.57 27.20 13.54
CA GLY A 193 -12.94 27.76 14.84
C GLY A 193 -11.76 27.95 15.80
N TRP A 194 -10.53 28.05 15.29
CA TRP A 194 -9.29 28.18 16.07
C TRP A 194 -8.16 28.77 15.21
N SER A 195 -6.99 29.06 15.77
CA SER A 195 -5.93 29.82 15.08
C SER A 195 -5.07 29.05 14.06
N GLY A 196 -5.30 27.75 13.83
CA GLY A 196 -4.48 26.94 12.92
C GLY A 196 -5.26 26.29 11.76
N GLY A 197 -4.65 25.29 11.13
CA GLY A 197 -5.18 24.60 9.94
C GLY A 197 -6.25 23.53 10.21
N PHE A 198 -6.61 22.74 9.19
CA PHE A 198 -7.61 21.67 9.29
C PHE A 198 -6.97 20.30 9.50
N PHE A 199 -6.00 19.95 8.66
CA PHE A 199 -5.41 18.63 8.58
C PHE A 199 -3.90 18.68 8.77
N ASP A 200 -3.37 17.76 9.58
CA ASP A 200 -1.96 17.38 9.59
C ASP A 200 -1.82 16.01 8.91
N ILE A 201 -0.91 15.90 7.95
CA ILE A 201 -0.61 14.59 7.32
C ILE A 201 0.42 13.90 8.22
N GLY A 202 -0.06 12.94 9.02
CA GLY A 202 0.67 12.34 10.14
C GLY A 202 0.36 12.97 11.49
N HIS A 203 0.70 12.24 12.56
CA HIS A 203 0.50 12.71 13.93
C HIS A 203 1.80 13.29 14.51
N LYS A 204 1.68 14.35 15.31
CA LYS A 204 2.83 15.12 15.82
C LYS A 204 3.84 14.38 16.71
N ASN A 205 3.44 13.22 17.24
CA ASN A 205 4.29 12.41 18.09
C ASN A 205 4.91 11.21 17.34
N ASP A 206 4.58 11.04 16.06
CA ASP A 206 5.12 9.96 15.25
C ASP A 206 6.43 10.42 14.61
N ALA A 207 7.46 9.58 14.66
CA ALA A 207 8.74 9.87 14.03
C ALA A 207 8.73 9.45 12.56
N TYR A 208 8.94 10.41 11.65
CA TYR A 208 9.06 10.16 10.22
C TYR A 208 10.49 10.48 9.75
N HIS A 209 11.04 9.66 8.86
CA HIS A 209 12.39 9.85 8.31
C HIS A 209 12.34 9.96 6.79
N GLY A 210 12.84 11.08 6.25
CA GLY A 210 12.89 11.32 4.80
C GLY A 210 11.50 11.36 4.17
N TYR A 211 11.38 10.80 2.96
CA TYR A 211 10.12 10.71 2.21
C TYR A 211 9.27 9.46 2.53
N GLU A 212 9.65 8.68 3.54
CA GLU A 212 8.96 7.45 3.97
C GLU A 212 7.83 7.71 4.99
N GLY A 213 7.30 8.93 4.98
CA GLY A 213 6.23 9.37 5.89
C GLY A 213 4.85 8.85 5.49
N VAL A 214 3.82 9.50 6.04
CA VAL A 214 2.43 9.22 5.66
C VAL A 214 2.22 9.38 4.15
N HIS A 215 1.56 8.41 3.53
CA HIS A 215 1.41 8.31 2.07
C HIS A 215 0.01 7.80 1.67
N ASN A 216 -0.35 7.99 0.41
CA ASN A 216 -1.65 7.58 -0.14
C ASN A 216 -2.84 8.19 0.63
N VAL A 217 -2.81 9.52 0.78
CA VAL A 217 -3.91 10.30 1.37
C VAL A 217 -4.63 11.07 0.28
N GLN A 218 -5.96 11.02 0.30
CA GLN A 218 -6.83 11.67 -0.67
C GLN A 218 -7.91 12.44 0.09
N ILE A 219 -8.17 13.69 -0.28
CA ILE A 219 -9.22 14.53 0.31
C ILE A 219 -9.97 15.17 -0.84
N SER A 220 -11.28 14.97 -0.90
CA SER A 220 -12.10 15.42 -2.04
C SER A 220 -13.46 15.94 -1.61
N GLY A 221 -13.99 16.88 -2.40
CA GLY A 221 -15.28 17.54 -2.18
C GLY A 221 -15.27 18.58 -1.06
N GLY A 222 -16.45 19.10 -0.73
CA GLY A 222 -16.67 20.09 0.32
C GLY A 222 -15.94 21.43 0.14
N THR A 223 -15.99 22.24 1.19
CA THR A 223 -15.34 23.55 1.32
C THR A 223 -14.57 23.60 2.65
N LEU A 224 -13.31 24.02 2.60
CA LEU A 224 -12.52 24.37 3.79
C LEU A 224 -12.60 25.88 3.98
N ASP A 225 -13.39 26.33 4.95
CA ASP A 225 -13.64 27.74 5.19
C ASP A 225 -12.81 28.25 6.37
N SER A 226 -11.83 29.11 6.05
CA SER A 226 -10.98 29.80 7.03
C SER A 226 -11.76 30.75 7.96
N ASN A 227 -13.07 30.87 7.80
CA ASN A 227 -14.04 31.49 8.71
C ASN A 227 -13.76 32.98 8.96
N TYR A 228 -13.45 33.71 7.89
CA TYR A 228 -13.06 35.11 7.94
C TYR A 228 -14.15 36.01 8.56
N GLU A 229 -15.42 35.72 8.27
CA GLU A 229 -16.55 36.49 8.81
C GLU A 229 -16.63 36.43 10.35
N ASN A 230 -16.07 35.39 10.96
CA ASN A 230 -16.01 35.21 12.41
C ASN A 230 -14.61 35.44 12.98
N ILE A 231 -13.76 36.24 12.31
CA ILE A 231 -12.37 36.48 12.72
C ILE A 231 -12.26 37.06 14.14
N ASP A 232 -13.21 37.89 14.56
CA ASP A 232 -13.23 38.47 15.91
C ASP A 232 -13.45 37.41 17.00
N LYS A 233 -14.18 36.34 16.67
CA LYS A 233 -14.44 35.21 17.56
C LYS A 233 -13.30 34.18 17.53
N PHE A 234 -12.65 34.02 16.38
CA PHE A 234 -11.58 33.05 16.15
C PHE A 234 -10.32 33.73 15.57
N PRO A 235 -9.68 34.62 16.36
CA PRO A 235 -8.59 35.44 15.87
C PRO A 235 -7.39 34.58 15.44
N THR A 236 -6.73 34.99 14.36
CA THR A 236 -5.44 34.42 13.93
C THR A 236 -4.41 35.53 13.80
N THR A 237 -3.20 35.26 14.28
CA THR A 237 -2.03 36.14 14.10
C THR A 237 -1.27 35.84 12.82
N GLU A 238 -1.66 34.79 12.09
CA GLU A 238 -1.03 34.36 10.84
C GLU A 238 -1.97 34.60 9.65
N MET A 239 -1.45 35.18 8.57
CA MET A 239 -2.12 35.25 7.27
C MET A 239 -2.01 33.87 6.59
N ASN A 240 -2.92 32.94 6.85
CA ASN A 240 -2.92 31.65 6.14
C ASN A 240 -4.30 31.31 5.58
N PHE A 241 -4.34 31.07 4.27
CA PHE A 241 -5.54 30.88 3.46
C PHE A 241 -6.09 29.44 3.55
N VAL A 242 -5.21 28.43 3.59
CA VAL A 242 -5.43 27.01 3.98
C VAL A 242 -4.03 26.43 4.23
N GLN A 243 -3.78 25.74 5.35
CA GLN A 243 -2.48 25.11 5.63
C GLN A 243 -2.60 23.58 5.64
N LEU A 244 -1.97 22.94 4.65
CA LEU A 244 -1.73 21.50 4.59
C LEU A 244 -0.23 21.28 4.74
N ARG A 245 0.18 20.55 5.77
CA ARG A 245 1.60 20.30 6.05
C ARG A 245 1.86 18.82 6.32
N HIS A 246 3.07 18.39 6.01
CA HIS A 246 3.62 17.21 6.67
C HIS A 246 3.90 17.58 8.12
N ASN A 247 3.73 16.64 9.04
CA ASN A 247 4.12 16.92 10.41
C ASN A 247 5.67 16.99 10.52
N ASP A 248 6.17 18.06 11.15
CA ASP A 248 7.59 18.27 11.47
C ASP A 248 8.00 17.54 12.76
#